data_AF-A0A1Y0RHH8-F1
#
_entry.id   AF-A0A1Y0RHH8-F1
#
_cell.length_a   1.000
_cell.length_b   1.000
_cell.length_c   1.000
_cell.angle_alpha   90.00
_cell.angle_beta   90.00
_cell.angle_gamma   90.00
#
_symmetry.space_group_name_H-M   'P 1'
#
loop_
_entity.id
_entity.type
_entity.pdbx_description
1 polymer ?
#
loop_
_entity_poly.entity_id
_entity_poly.type
_entity_poly.pdbx_seq_one_letter_code
_entity_poly.pdbx_strand_id
1 'polypeptide(L)'
;MNSNKENIRLLISLGFAGLLIAAILWLLGEVIRPEKEYTGKFQPNNASLAPSNNASSAPSYINSPLRNRMSLGEKIFVREGRPPDKEDGSKAFDAGNFVSAVNKFQSSLQAKRNDPETLIYLNNAKVGESKSLKVAVIVPIGVSLNEAEETLRGVAQAQDEVNSSGGINGLPLQIQIVSIDNFEIIKQLNTELVNDPNIVAVVGFSRDTSIYEKSGLVMVSPVNPKKPSKPTKSVFYATPSSDIFSDALAKYIVQKARLTNIAICSDSTFTVNQDKISQEIVQQYTDSIRRNGGKVTSTVCDLGDPTFQSSTFLSRAISDGAEGLLLIPRPDKLNSAIEVARENKGRLSLFGFPGMYTERTLKYGQADVKGMVLPVSWHSDAVVSKSFAQKAVQFWGGEVSPRTATAYDALQTIIAGLRKGNTREELQKALSDPNFSALGATGTIQFSKTGDRQGGAFLVKVEPCNPNQPCNSSTGYSFQLVQLQ
;
A
#
# COMPACT_ATOMS: atom_id res chain seq x y z
N MET A 1 -37.06 23.49 33.03
CA MET A 1 -35.75 23.72 33.67
C MET A 1 -35.14 22.41 34.19
N ASN A 2 -34.81 21.44 33.33
CA ASN A 2 -34.15 20.17 33.75
C ASN A 2 -32.95 19.72 32.88
N SER A 3 -32.68 20.36 31.74
CA SER A 3 -31.60 19.92 30.82
C SER A 3 -30.18 20.23 31.33
N ASN A 4 -30.00 21.29 32.15
CA ASN A 4 -28.66 21.67 32.61
C ASN A 4 -28.08 20.78 33.72
N LYS A 5 -28.91 20.01 34.46
CA LYS A 5 -28.41 19.14 35.54
C LYS A 5 -27.88 17.79 35.04
N GLU A 6 -28.37 17.29 33.90
CA GLU A 6 -27.91 16.02 33.32
C GLU A 6 -26.55 16.18 32.62
N ASN A 7 -26.31 17.30 31.94
CA ASN A 7 -25.03 17.59 31.28
C ASN A 7 -23.88 17.77 32.28
N ILE A 8 -24.14 18.32 33.47
CA ILE A 8 -23.14 18.47 34.52
C ILE A 8 -22.78 17.10 35.14
N ARG A 9 -23.75 16.20 35.31
CA ARG A 9 -23.49 14.83 35.81
C ARG A 9 -22.68 14.00 34.81
N LEU A 10 -22.92 14.15 33.52
CA LEU A 10 -22.15 13.47 32.47
C LEU A 10 -20.69 13.96 32.44
N LEU A 11 -20.46 15.27 32.50
CA LEU A 11 -19.11 15.85 32.52
C LEU A 11 -18.32 15.47 33.78
N ILE A 12 -18.99 15.41 34.94
CA ILE A 12 -18.36 14.95 36.19
C ILE A 12 -17.98 13.46 36.09
N SER A 13 -18.83 12.60 35.51
CA SER A 13 -18.53 11.18 35.33
C SER A 13 -17.35 10.92 34.37
N LEU A 14 -17.22 11.72 33.30
CA LEU A 14 -16.09 11.66 32.35
C LEU A 14 -14.78 12.13 32.99
N GLY A 15 -14.83 13.14 33.87
CA GLY A 15 -13.68 13.59 34.66
C GLY A 15 -13.17 12.53 35.63
N PHE A 16 -14.07 11.83 36.32
CA PHE A 16 -13.68 10.75 37.25
C PHE A 16 -13.12 9.51 36.53
N ALA A 17 -13.66 9.15 35.35
CA ALA A 17 -13.12 8.05 34.55
C ALA A 17 -11.70 8.33 34.03
N GLY A 18 -11.41 9.58 33.61
CA GLY A 18 -10.07 9.99 33.17
C GLY A 18 -9.03 9.96 34.29
N LEU A 19 -9.40 10.39 35.50
CA LEU A 19 -8.50 10.38 36.67
C LEU A 19 -8.19 8.96 37.17
N LEU A 20 -9.16 8.04 37.10
CA LEU A 20 -8.96 6.63 37.44
C LEU A 20 -7.98 5.92 36.49
N ILE A 21 -8.06 6.21 35.19
CA ILE A 21 -7.14 5.64 34.19
C ILE A 21 -5.72 6.18 34.38
N ALA A 22 -5.57 7.48 34.66
CA ALA A 22 -4.26 8.08 34.95
C ALA A 22 -3.61 7.51 36.21
N ALA A 23 -4.39 7.27 37.28
CA ALA A 23 -3.90 6.67 38.52
C ALA A 23 -3.47 5.21 38.33
N ILE A 24 -4.20 4.42 37.52
CA ILE A 24 -3.84 3.03 37.20
C ILE A 24 -2.56 2.98 36.37
N LEU A 25 -2.38 3.89 35.40
CA LEU A 25 -1.16 3.97 34.59
C LEU A 25 0.06 4.43 35.41
N TRP A 26 -0.14 5.33 36.38
CA TRP A 26 0.92 5.78 37.29
C TRP A 26 1.36 4.65 38.24
N LEU A 27 0.40 3.91 38.84
CA LEU A 27 0.68 2.77 39.71
C LEU A 27 1.36 1.60 38.97
N LEU A 28 1.01 1.35 37.71
CA LEU A 28 1.69 0.35 36.88
C LEU A 28 3.13 0.78 36.50
N GLY A 29 3.41 2.08 36.47
CA GLY A 29 4.75 2.64 36.22
C GLY A 29 5.71 2.55 37.41
N GLU A 30 5.20 2.50 38.65
CA GLU A 30 6.03 2.34 39.85
C GLU A 30 6.36 0.86 40.17
N VAL A 31 5.51 -0.09 39.76
CA VAL A 31 5.67 -1.51 40.11
C VAL A 31 6.68 -2.26 39.21
N ILE A 32 7.12 -1.66 38.09
CA ILE A 32 8.10 -2.26 37.17
C ILE A 32 9.30 -1.33 36.96
N ARG A 33 10.15 -1.22 37.99
CA ARG A 33 11.53 -0.73 37.86
C ARG A 33 12.49 -1.79 38.37
N PRO A 34 13.26 -2.48 37.51
CA PRO A 34 14.48 -3.12 37.94
C PRO A 34 15.57 -2.06 38.07
N GLU A 35 15.92 -1.75 39.32
CA GLU A 35 17.08 -0.96 39.71
C GLU A 35 18.36 -1.76 39.40
N LYS A 36 19.27 -1.21 38.60
CA LYS A 36 20.69 -1.55 38.62
C LYS A 36 21.50 -0.42 37.98
N GLU A 37 22.03 0.43 38.84
CA GLU A 37 23.17 1.31 38.54
C GLU A 37 24.36 0.49 38.08
N TYR A 38 24.97 0.89 36.96
CA TYR A 38 26.32 0.49 36.59
C TYR A 38 27.19 1.75 36.53
N THR A 39 27.92 2.01 37.62
CA THR A 39 28.97 3.03 37.67
C THR A 39 30.25 2.45 37.08
N GLY A 40 30.54 2.77 35.82
CA GLY A 40 31.83 2.52 35.17
C GLY A 40 32.57 3.82 34.94
N LYS A 41 33.56 4.14 35.79
CA LYS A 41 34.49 5.26 35.61
C LYS A 41 35.31 5.07 34.32
N PHE A 42 35.20 6.00 33.37
CA PHE A 42 36.14 6.10 32.24
C PHE A 42 37.35 6.95 32.64
N GLN A 43 38.54 6.35 32.60
CA GLN A 43 39.82 7.05 32.60
C GLN A 43 40.19 7.44 31.16
N PRO A 44 40.58 8.68 30.87
CA PRO A 44 41.06 9.07 29.55
C PRO A 44 42.55 8.75 29.40
N ASN A 45 42.89 7.79 28.55
CA ASN A 45 44.26 7.60 28.10
C ASN A 45 44.50 8.45 26.84
N ASN A 46 45.30 9.49 27.00
CA ASN A 46 45.89 10.27 25.92
C ASN A 46 46.91 9.41 25.15
N ALA A 47 46.64 9.21 23.85
CA ALA A 47 47.68 8.86 22.89
C ALA A 47 47.53 9.80 21.68
N SER A 48 48.44 10.78 21.62
CA SER A 48 48.61 11.66 20.46
C SER A 48 49.10 10.85 19.26
N LEU A 49 48.40 10.96 18.13
CA LEU A 49 48.90 10.56 16.82
C LEU A 49 48.80 11.75 15.86
N ALA A 50 49.94 12.14 15.32
CA ALA A 50 50.13 13.20 14.33
C ALA A 50 49.49 12.84 12.97
N PRO A 51 49.19 13.82 12.09
CA PRO A 51 48.32 13.61 10.94
C PRO A 51 49.06 12.96 9.77
N SER A 52 48.62 11.79 9.32
CA SER A 52 49.04 11.22 8.03
C SER A 52 48.04 11.62 6.94
N ASN A 53 48.48 12.50 6.05
CA ASN A 53 47.82 12.80 4.79
C ASN A 53 47.82 11.55 3.90
N ASN A 54 46.66 10.91 3.76
CA ASN A 54 46.33 10.10 2.59
C ASN A 54 44.82 10.20 2.37
N ALA A 55 44.45 11.10 1.46
CA ALA A 55 43.10 11.21 0.94
C ALA A 55 42.79 9.95 0.11
N SER A 56 42.27 8.92 0.79
CA SER A 56 41.58 7.81 0.14
C SER A 56 40.17 8.28 -0.19
N SER A 57 39.86 8.37 -1.47
CA SER A 57 38.57 8.78 -2.02
C SER A 57 37.42 8.01 -1.38
N ALA A 58 36.56 8.73 -0.63
CA ALA A 58 35.24 8.24 -0.26
C ALA A 58 34.49 7.80 -1.54
N PRO A 59 33.81 6.64 -1.55
CA PRO A 59 33.17 6.15 -2.76
C PRO A 59 32.09 7.13 -3.25
N SER A 60 31.98 7.26 -4.57
CA SER A 60 31.19 8.25 -5.31
C SER A 60 29.66 8.23 -5.07
N TYR A 61 29.15 7.39 -4.17
CA TYR A 61 27.73 7.28 -3.81
C TYR A 61 27.22 8.40 -2.89
N ILE A 62 28.11 9.22 -2.30
CA ILE A 62 27.71 10.32 -1.40
C ILE A 62 26.98 11.44 -2.16
N ASN A 63 27.16 11.55 -3.49
CA ASN A 63 26.62 12.63 -4.33
C ASN A 63 25.63 12.15 -5.43
N SER A 64 24.95 11.02 -5.24
CA SER A 64 23.95 10.56 -6.22
C SER A 64 22.77 11.55 -6.31
N PRO A 65 22.41 12.07 -7.50
CA PRO A 65 21.26 12.96 -7.66
C PRO A 65 19.93 12.29 -7.26
N LEU A 66 19.93 10.95 -7.17
CA LEU A 66 18.79 10.17 -6.71
C LEU A 66 18.56 10.25 -5.20
N ARG A 67 19.55 10.68 -4.39
CA ARG A 67 19.33 10.97 -2.96
C ARG A 67 18.24 12.01 -2.77
N ASN A 68 18.06 12.92 -3.73
CA ASN A 68 17.01 13.91 -3.64
C ASN A 68 15.59 13.34 -3.69
N ARG A 69 15.45 12.06 -4.08
CA ARG A 69 14.21 11.29 -4.15
C ARG A 69 13.96 10.44 -2.90
N MET A 70 14.83 10.53 -1.90
CA MET A 70 14.72 9.76 -0.65
C MET A 70 14.56 10.70 0.55
N SER A 71 13.85 10.26 1.59
CA SER A 71 13.64 11.03 2.82
C SER A 71 13.34 10.11 4.00
N LEU A 72 13.98 10.37 5.14
CA LEU A 72 13.57 9.86 6.45
C LEU A 72 12.68 10.86 7.21
N GLY A 73 12.70 12.13 6.82
CA GLY A 73 11.88 13.18 7.41
C GLY A 73 12.34 14.59 7.03
N GLU A 74 13.56 14.72 6.54
CA GLU A 74 14.21 15.96 6.13
C GLU A 74 13.56 16.62 4.89
N LYS A 75 12.83 15.84 4.08
CA LYS A 75 12.23 16.31 2.84
C LYS A 75 10.77 15.90 2.72
N ILE A 76 9.93 16.83 2.26
CA ILE A 76 8.50 16.60 2.00
C ILE A 76 8.28 16.33 0.51
N PHE A 77 7.68 15.18 0.20
CA PHE A 77 7.23 14.85 -1.14
C PHE A 77 5.75 15.19 -1.36
N VAL A 78 4.88 14.93 -0.38
CA VAL A 78 3.44 15.24 -0.50
C VAL A 78 3.20 16.71 -0.14
N ARG A 79 3.01 17.52 -1.19
CA ARG A 79 2.81 18.98 -1.05
C ARG A 79 1.36 19.40 -0.89
N GLU A 80 0.41 18.59 -1.36
CA GLU A 80 -0.99 18.93 -1.41
C GLU A 80 -1.64 18.98 -0.01
N GLY A 81 -2.23 20.13 0.33
CA GLY A 81 -2.96 20.33 1.59
C GLY A 81 -2.13 20.04 2.83
N ARG A 82 -0.81 20.25 2.80
CA ARG A 82 0.08 20.00 3.95
C ARG A 82 -0.09 21.10 5.02
N PRO A 83 -0.22 20.76 6.31
CA PRO A 83 -0.16 21.75 7.38
C PRO A 83 1.23 22.41 7.48
N PRO A 84 1.34 23.69 7.86
CA PRO A 84 2.63 24.38 8.02
C PRO A 84 3.59 23.67 8.98
N ASP A 85 3.07 23.09 10.07
CA ASP A 85 3.88 22.35 11.05
C ASP A 85 4.61 21.15 10.43
N LYS A 86 4.14 20.60 9.30
CA LYS A 86 4.89 19.57 8.57
C LYS A 86 6.24 20.10 8.09
N GLU A 87 6.27 21.32 7.55
CA GLU A 87 7.51 21.95 7.06
C GLU A 87 8.47 22.24 8.20
N ASP A 88 7.96 22.76 9.32
CA ASP A 88 8.77 23.00 10.52
C ASP A 88 9.33 21.69 11.09
N GLY A 89 8.53 20.62 11.08
CA GLY A 89 8.97 19.28 11.48
C GLY A 89 10.11 18.76 10.62
N SER A 90 9.99 18.88 9.29
CA SER A 90 11.05 18.46 8.36
C SER A 90 12.34 19.29 8.51
N LYS A 91 12.24 20.61 8.69
CA LYS A 91 13.41 21.47 8.98
C LYS A 91 14.08 21.09 10.29
N ALA A 92 13.30 20.81 11.33
CA ALA A 92 13.84 20.37 12.62
C ALA A 92 14.51 19.00 12.51
N PHE A 93 13.93 18.07 11.75
CA PHE A 93 14.51 16.76 11.48
C PHE A 93 15.86 16.89 10.76
N ASP A 94 15.93 17.69 9.69
CA ASP A 94 17.16 17.96 8.93
C ASP A 94 18.26 18.59 9.80
N ALA A 95 17.87 19.44 10.75
CA ALA A 95 18.78 20.05 11.73
C ALA A 95 19.17 19.11 12.91
N GLY A 96 18.73 17.85 12.93
CA GLY A 96 18.97 16.92 14.04
C GLY A 96 18.20 17.23 15.33
N ASN A 97 17.28 18.21 15.31
CA ASN A 97 16.43 18.56 16.45
C ASN A 97 15.18 17.66 16.48
N PHE A 98 15.38 16.40 16.83
CA PHE A 98 14.33 15.37 16.80
C PHE A 98 13.19 15.66 17.78
N VAL A 99 13.45 16.29 18.93
CA VAL A 99 12.39 16.69 19.88
C VAL A 99 11.44 17.70 19.24
N SER A 100 11.97 18.73 18.58
CA SER A 100 11.15 19.69 17.85
C SER A 100 10.45 19.04 16.66
N ALA A 101 11.12 18.15 15.94
CA ALA A 101 10.53 17.42 14.81
C ALA A 101 9.32 16.59 15.25
N VAL A 102 9.43 15.84 16.36
CA VAL A 102 8.33 15.06 16.94
C VAL A 102 7.13 15.95 17.26
N ASN A 103 7.34 17.04 18.00
CA ASN A 103 6.25 17.95 18.39
C ASN A 103 5.55 18.54 17.16
N LYS A 104 6.31 18.96 16.15
CA LYS A 104 5.78 19.57 14.93
C LYS A 104 5.03 18.57 14.06
N PHE A 105 5.56 17.36 13.86
CA PHE A 105 4.82 16.32 13.13
C PHE A 105 3.54 15.89 13.87
N GLN A 106 3.54 15.85 15.20
CA GLN A 106 2.32 15.62 15.99
C GLN A 106 1.27 16.71 15.76
N SER A 107 1.65 18.00 15.83
CA SER A 107 0.73 19.12 15.53
C SER A 107 0.20 19.06 14.10
N SER A 108 1.05 18.72 13.13
CA SER A 108 0.64 18.50 11.74
C SER A 108 -0.44 17.41 11.62
N LEU A 109 -0.26 16.27 12.30
CA LEU A 109 -1.24 15.17 12.30
C LEU A 109 -2.54 15.51 13.05
N GLN A 110 -2.50 16.41 14.04
CA GLN A 110 -3.72 16.93 14.66
C GLN A 110 -4.53 17.78 13.67
N ALA A 111 -3.86 18.58 12.83
CA ALA A 111 -4.50 19.38 11.79
C ALA A 111 -4.96 18.54 10.59
N LYS A 112 -4.18 17.53 10.18
CA LYS A 112 -4.49 16.60 9.09
C LYS A 112 -4.10 15.19 9.49
N ARG A 113 -5.06 14.48 10.10
CA ARG A 113 -4.86 13.09 10.55
C ARG A 113 -4.44 12.15 9.42
N ASN A 114 -5.11 12.24 8.25
CA ASN A 114 -4.84 11.38 7.12
C ASN A 114 -3.64 11.87 6.28
N ASP A 115 -2.45 11.85 6.89
CA ASP A 115 -1.17 12.17 6.26
C ASP A 115 -0.13 11.07 6.56
N PRO A 116 -0.06 10.03 5.73
CA PRO A 116 0.80 8.88 6.00
C PRO A 116 2.29 9.20 5.89
N GLU A 117 2.69 10.18 5.06
CA GLU A 117 4.08 10.66 5.00
C GLU A 117 4.49 11.28 6.34
N THR A 118 3.65 12.15 6.90
CA THR A 118 3.92 12.77 8.21
C THR A 118 3.95 11.73 9.34
N LEU A 119 3.10 10.71 9.32
CA LEU A 119 3.14 9.64 10.34
C LEU A 119 4.44 8.84 10.28
N ILE A 120 4.95 8.55 9.08
CA ILE A 120 6.26 7.92 8.91
C ILE A 120 7.37 8.82 9.47
N TYR A 121 7.34 10.11 9.14
CA TYR A 121 8.35 11.06 9.62
C TYR A 121 8.30 11.26 11.13
N LEU A 122 7.11 11.30 11.73
CA LEU A 122 6.95 11.29 13.18
C LEU A 122 7.60 10.04 13.79
N ASN A 123 7.33 8.86 13.25
CA ASN A 123 7.92 7.61 13.75
C ASN A 123 9.44 7.58 13.58
N ASN A 124 9.98 8.06 12.46
CA ASN A 124 11.42 8.20 12.27
C ASN A 124 12.05 9.21 13.23
N ALA A 125 11.37 10.34 13.49
CA ALA A 125 11.84 11.38 14.42
C ALA A 125 11.88 10.88 15.87
N LYS A 126 10.92 10.05 16.29
CA LYS A 126 10.94 9.38 17.60
C LYS A 126 12.15 8.46 17.77
N VAL A 127 12.65 7.87 16.68
CA VAL A 127 13.87 7.05 16.69
C VAL A 127 15.12 7.93 16.77
N GLY A 128 15.14 9.03 16.01
CA GLY A 128 16.29 9.93 15.92
C GLY A 128 17.55 9.21 15.45
N GLU A 129 18.64 9.38 16.19
CA GLU A 129 19.96 8.76 15.93
C GLU A 129 20.12 7.38 16.59
N SER A 130 19.09 6.87 17.27
CA SER A 130 19.15 5.57 17.92
C SER A 130 19.39 4.46 16.89
N LYS A 131 20.11 3.40 17.31
CA LYS A 131 20.30 2.20 16.49
C LYS A 131 18.93 1.65 16.07
N SER A 132 18.75 1.43 14.77
CA SER A 132 17.47 1.05 14.18
C SER A 132 17.65 0.08 13.01
N LEU A 133 16.55 -0.53 12.59
CA LEU A 133 16.46 -1.21 11.29
C LEU A 133 15.87 -0.23 10.29
N LYS A 134 16.39 -0.21 9.06
CA LYS A 134 15.90 0.70 8.01
C LYS A 134 15.34 -0.07 6.83
N VAL A 135 14.09 0.20 6.50
CA VAL A 135 13.40 -0.35 5.32
C VAL A 135 13.04 0.79 4.38
N ALA A 136 13.29 0.62 3.09
CA ALA A 136 12.87 1.61 2.09
C ALA A 136 11.46 1.29 1.57
N VAL A 137 10.68 2.31 1.23
CA VAL A 137 9.39 2.18 0.55
C VAL A 137 9.39 3.00 -0.74
N ILE A 138 9.19 2.33 -1.88
CA ILE A 138 9.12 2.98 -3.20
C ILE A 138 7.67 3.35 -3.51
N VAL A 139 7.39 4.63 -3.75
CA VAL A 139 6.04 5.14 -4.04
C VAL A 139 5.98 6.14 -5.20
N PRO A 140 4.92 6.10 -6.02
CA PRO A 140 4.82 6.91 -7.23
C PRO A 140 4.20 8.30 -7.00
N ILE A 141 4.71 9.08 -6.04
CA ILE A 141 4.11 10.37 -5.65
C ILE A 141 3.96 11.33 -6.83
N GLY A 142 4.94 11.38 -7.74
CA GLY A 142 4.89 12.24 -8.93
C GLY A 142 4.10 11.68 -10.11
N VAL A 143 3.68 10.41 -10.08
CA VAL A 143 2.84 9.79 -11.13
C VAL A 143 1.38 9.71 -10.68
N SER A 144 1.14 9.23 -9.45
CA SER A 144 -0.18 9.06 -8.86
C SER A 144 -0.10 9.23 -7.35
N LEU A 145 -0.39 10.45 -6.90
CA LEU A 145 -0.40 10.79 -5.47
C LEU A 145 -1.32 9.87 -4.66
N ASN A 146 -2.51 9.57 -5.18
CA ASN A 146 -3.46 8.69 -4.48
C ASN A 146 -2.89 7.27 -4.26
N GLU A 147 -2.25 6.68 -5.27
CA GLU A 147 -1.64 5.35 -5.13
C GLU A 147 -0.47 5.36 -4.14
N ALA A 148 0.31 6.45 -4.15
CA ALA A 148 1.41 6.64 -3.20
C ALA A 148 0.88 6.76 -1.77
N GLU A 149 -0.11 7.61 -1.51
CA GLU A 149 -0.69 7.76 -0.17
C GLU A 149 -1.31 6.45 0.34
N GLU A 150 -2.07 5.73 -0.50
CA GLU A 150 -2.62 4.43 -0.11
C GLU A 150 -1.53 3.43 0.28
N THR A 151 -0.42 3.40 -0.46
CA THR A 151 0.74 2.54 -0.12
C THR A 151 1.38 2.98 1.19
N LEU A 152 1.62 4.30 1.36
CA LEU A 152 2.20 4.84 2.58
C LEU A 152 1.31 4.62 3.81
N ARG A 153 -0.03 4.64 3.69
CA ARG A 153 -0.94 4.33 4.81
C ARG A 153 -0.66 2.94 5.38
N GLY A 154 -0.47 1.94 4.51
CA GLY A 154 -0.23 0.56 4.95
C GLY A 154 1.12 0.43 5.67
N VAL A 155 2.16 1.01 5.06
CA VAL A 155 3.52 1.03 5.62
C VAL A 155 3.58 1.81 6.94
N ALA A 156 2.98 3.00 7.00
CA ALA A 156 2.95 3.86 8.18
C ALA A 156 2.25 3.19 9.35
N GLN A 157 1.10 2.53 9.11
CA GLN A 157 0.37 1.82 10.15
C GLN A 157 1.18 0.64 10.70
N ALA A 158 1.80 -0.18 9.84
CA ALA A 158 2.63 -1.29 10.30
C ALA A 158 3.89 -0.81 11.05
N GLN A 159 4.51 0.30 10.61
CA GLN A 159 5.63 0.93 11.32
C GLN A 159 5.22 1.42 12.71
N ASP A 160 4.11 2.15 12.81
CA ASP A 160 3.62 2.70 14.07
C ASP A 160 3.27 1.60 15.08
N GLU A 161 2.60 0.53 14.62
CA GLU A 161 2.25 -0.62 15.44
C GLU A 161 3.49 -1.38 15.95
N VAL A 162 4.49 -1.63 15.11
CA VAL A 162 5.71 -2.34 15.55
C VAL A 162 6.57 -1.50 16.48
N ASN A 163 6.73 -0.20 16.21
CA ASN A 163 7.51 0.68 17.08
C ASN A 163 6.83 0.91 18.43
N SER A 164 5.51 1.05 18.45
CA SER A 164 4.74 1.20 19.68
C SER A 164 4.69 -0.07 20.54
N SER A 165 5.04 -1.23 19.96
CA SER A 165 5.14 -2.51 20.67
C SER A 165 6.56 -2.91 21.05
N GLY A 166 7.50 -1.95 21.04
CA GLY A 166 8.90 -2.18 21.45
C GLY A 166 9.86 -2.54 20.32
N GLY A 167 9.42 -2.43 19.07
CA GLY A 167 10.23 -2.67 17.88
C GLY A 167 10.40 -4.15 17.53
N ILE A 168 11.41 -4.44 16.72
CA ILE A 168 11.79 -5.77 16.25
C ILE A 168 12.98 -6.23 17.09
N ASN A 169 12.74 -7.16 18.03
CA ASN A 169 13.75 -7.62 18.98
C ASN A 169 14.43 -6.45 19.73
N GLY A 170 13.64 -5.45 20.13
CA GLY A 170 14.10 -4.24 20.82
C GLY A 170 14.68 -3.14 19.91
N LEU A 171 14.80 -3.38 18.60
CA LEU A 171 15.25 -2.37 17.65
C LEU A 171 14.05 -1.67 16.98
N PRO A 172 13.96 -0.34 17.02
CA PRO A 172 12.92 0.38 16.28
C PRO A 172 13.15 0.31 14.76
N LEU A 173 12.08 0.52 14.02
CA LEU A 173 12.04 0.52 12.56
C LEU A 173 11.93 1.94 12.01
N GLN A 174 12.89 2.33 11.17
CA GLN A 174 12.82 3.53 10.34
C GLN A 174 12.40 3.18 8.91
N ILE A 175 11.54 4.02 8.34
CA ILE A 175 11.07 3.89 6.95
C ILE A 175 11.65 5.02 6.10
N GLN A 176 12.44 4.70 5.09
CA GLN A 176 12.92 5.65 4.11
C GLN A 176 11.95 5.70 2.93
N ILE A 177 11.29 6.84 2.74
CA ILE A 177 10.39 7.04 1.59
C ILE A 177 11.24 7.34 0.36
N VAL A 178 10.96 6.63 -0.73
CA VAL A 178 11.59 6.79 -2.05
C VAL A 178 10.52 7.18 -3.07
N SER A 179 10.60 8.39 -3.59
CA SER A 179 9.59 8.98 -4.48
C SER A 179 9.98 8.90 -5.95
N ILE A 180 9.06 8.43 -6.80
CA ILE A 180 9.22 8.46 -8.26
C ILE A 180 8.20 9.39 -8.94
N ASP A 181 8.64 10.05 -10.00
CA ASP A 181 7.84 10.90 -10.90
C ASP A 181 7.60 10.26 -12.27
N ASN A 182 8.33 9.19 -12.58
CA ASN A 182 8.14 8.35 -13.75
C ASN A 182 8.70 6.95 -13.47
N PHE A 183 8.29 5.95 -14.24
CA PHE A 183 8.73 4.58 -14.03
C PHE A 183 10.12 4.27 -14.63
N GLU A 184 10.70 5.15 -15.46
CA GLU A 184 12.00 4.92 -16.13
C GLU A 184 13.18 4.97 -15.16
N ILE A 185 13.07 5.75 -14.08
CA ILE A 185 14.12 5.89 -13.07
C ILE A 185 14.20 4.69 -12.10
N ILE A 186 13.24 3.76 -12.14
CA ILE A 186 13.15 2.64 -11.20
C ILE A 186 14.41 1.80 -11.19
N LYS A 187 14.99 1.50 -12.36
CA LYS A 187 16.21 0.69 -12.42
C LYS A 187 17.36 1.35 -11.68
N GLN A 188 17.55 2.65 -11.85
CA GLN A 188 18.62 3.40 -11.20
C GLN A 188 18.39 3.50 -9.68
N LEU A 189 17.15 3.75 -9.27
CA LEU A 189 16.78 3.81 -7.85
C LEU A 189 16.99 2.46 -7.16
N ASN A 190 16.56 1.35 -7.76
CA ASN A 190 16.80 0.05 -7.18
C ASN A 190 18.30 -0.27 -7.06
N THR A 191 19.13 0.15 -8.03
CA THR A 191 20.60 0.04 -7.92
C THR A 191 21.16 0.83 -6.74
N GLU A 192 20.66 2.05 -6.49
CA GLU A 192 21.06 2.84 -5.32
C GLU A 192 20.68 2.12 -4.02
N LEU A 193 19.45 1.59 -3.93
CA LEU A 193 18.94 0.92 -2.72
C LEU A 193 19.70 -0.37 -2.38
N VAL A 194 20.04 -1.19 -3.38
CA VAL A 194 20.80 -2.42 -3.13
C VAL A 194 22.23 -2.14 -2.66
N ASN A 195 22.79 -0.99 -3.05
CA ASN A 195 24.14 -0.55 -2.70
C ASN A 195 24.22 0.17 -1.34
N ASP A 196 23.11 0.66 -0.77
CA ASP A 196 23.10 1.24 0.58
C ASP A 196 23.09 0.13 1.63
N PRO A 197 24.20 -0.12 2.36
CA PRO A 197 24.28 -1.21 3.33
C PRO A 197 23.36 -1.02 4.54
N ASN A 198 22.83 0.18 4.77
CA ASN A 198 21.95 0.46 5.90
C ASN A 198 20.51 -0.02 5.67
N ILE A 199 20.12 -0.27 4.42
CA ILE A 199 18.77 -0.73 4.08
C ILE A 199 18.74 -2.26 4.20
N VAL A 200 17.87 -2.78 5.07
CA VAL A 200 17.76 -4.24 5.30
C VAL A 200 16.67 -4.91 4.45
N ALA A 201 15.70 -4.13 3.96
CA ALA A 201 14.66 -4.61 3.03
C ALA A 201 14.01 -3.45 2.26
N VAL A 202 13.25 -3.77 1.21
CA VAL A 202 12.46 -2.82 0.43
C VAL A 202 11.00 -3.26 0.34
N VAL A 203 10.07 -2.35 0.60
CA VAL A 203 8.68 -2.46 0.15
C VAL A 203 8.56 -1.70 -1.16
N GLY A 204 8.31 -2.38 -2.27
CA GLY A 204 8.32 -1.71 -3.57
C GLY A 204 8.35 -2.63 -4.75
N PHE A 205 8.74 -2.10 -5.90
CA PHE A 205 8.70 -2.81 -7.17
C PHE A 205 9.98 -2.55 -7.98
N SER A 206 10.31 -3.51 -8.84
CA SER A 206 11.47 -3.46 -9.72
C SER A 206 11.10 -3.85 -11.15
N ARG A 207 11.79 -3.27 -12.12
CA ARG A 207 11.79 -3.71 -13.52
C ARG A 207 12.82 -4.81 -13.81
N ASP A 208 13.74 -5.04 -12.89
CA ASP A 208 14.76 -6.09 -12.96
C ASP A 208 14.91 -6.69 -11.55
N THR A 209 14.27 -7.83 -11.30
CA THR A 209 14.32 -8.50 -10.00
C THR A 209 15.69 -9.12 -9.71
N SER A 210 16.54 -9.32 -10.72
CA SER A 210 17.84 -9.97 -10.55
C SER A 210 18.84 -9.16 -9.72
N ILE A 211 18.66 -7.84 -9.62
CA ILE A 211 19.49 -6.96 -8.80
C ILE A 211 19.31 -7.21 -7.30
N TYR A 212 18.10 -7.60 -6.88
CA TYR A 212 17.81 -7.95 -5.49
C TYR A 212 18.37 -9.33 -5.14
N GLU A 213 18.28 -10.30 -6.06
CA GLU A 213 18.92 -11.60 -5.89
C GLU A 213 20.45 -11.47 -5.73
N LYS A 214 21.11 -10.72 -6.63
CA LYS A 214 22.57 -10.54 -6.62
C LYS A 214 23.09 -9.81 -5.37
N SER A 215 22.29 -8.92 -4.80
CA SER A 215 22.68 -8.14 -3.62
C SER A 215 22.27 -8.78 -2.29
N GLY A 216 21.46 -9.83 -2.33
CA GLY A 216 20.86 -10.44 -1.14
C GLY A 216 19.84 -9.54 -0.42
N LEU A 217 19.50 -8.37 -0.98
CA LEU A 217 18.49 -7.48 -0.39
C LEU A 217 17.10 -8.04 -0.70
N VAL A 218 16.26 -8.19 0.33
CA VAL A 218 14.88 -8.62 0.15
C VAL A 218 14.01 -7.46 -0.33
N MET A 219 13.21 -7.70 -1.35
CA MET A 219 12.10 -6.84 -1.75
C MET A 219 10.78 -7.57 -1.55
N VAL A 220 9.83 -6.95 -0.85
CA VAL A 220 8.44 -7.42 -0.78
C VAL A 220 7.54 -6.44 -1.53
N SER A 221 6.99 -6.89 -2.64
CA SER A 221 6.17 -6.06 -3.52
C SER A 221 4.69 -6.12 -3.14
N PRO A 222 4.01 -4.97 -2.94
CA PRO A 222 2.56 -4.93 -2.73
C PRO A 222 1.77 -5.18 -4.02
N VAL A 223 2.45 -5.26 -5.18
CA VAL A 223 1.89 -5.54 -6.51
C VAL A 223 2.57 -6.75 -7.13
N ASN A 224 1.79 -7.67 -7.72
CA ASN A 224 2.34 -8.84 -8.41
C ASN A 224 1.89 -8.77 -9.87
N PRO A 225 2.80 -8.45 -10.81
CA PRO A 225 2.48 -8.55 -12.23
C PRO A 225 2.23 -10.02 -12.60
N LYS A 226 2.04 -10.30 -13.89
CA LYS A 226 2.02 -11.69 -14.36
C LYS A 226 3.31 -12.39 -13.95
N LYS A 227 3.21 -13.67 -13.58
CA LYS A 227 4.31 -14.48 -13.02
C LYS A 227 5.65 -14.18 -13.70
N PRO A 228 6.69 -13.81 -12.93
CA PRO A 228 7.98 -13.52 -13.52
C PRO A 228 8.53 -14.77 -14.21
N SER A 229 9.08 -14.60 -15.41
CA SER A 229 9.70 -15.70 -16.17
C SER A 229 10.90 -16.32 -15.45
N LYS A 230 11.49 -15.58 -14.51
CA LYS A 230 12.60 -16.01 -13.65
C LYS A 230 12.31 -15.62 -12.20
N PRO A 231 11.68 -16.50 -11.40
CA PRO A 231 11.48 -16.24 -9.98
C PRO A 231 12.83 -16.16 -9.26
N THR A 232 12.91 -15.26 -8.28
CA THR A 232 14.09 -15.00 -7.45
C THR A 232 13.79 -15.40 -6.00
N LYS A 233 14.81 -15.70 -5.20
CA LYS A 233 14.65 -16.01 -3.77
C LYS A 233 14.64 -14.76 -2.88
N SER A 234 14.95 -13.59 -3.44
CA SER A 234 14.94 -12.31 -2.72
C SER A 234 13.74 -11.41 -3.04
N VAL A 235 12.81 -11.82 -3.90
CA VAL A 235 11.60 -11.05 -4.22
C VAL A 235 10.37 -11.84 -3.85
N PHE A 236 9.53 -11.24 -3.03
CA PHE A 236 8.27 -11.80 -2.55
C PHE A 236 7.12 -10.84 -2.90
N TYR A 237 5.92 -11.37 -3.06
CA TYR A 237 4.74 -10.59 -3.44
C TYR A 237 3.68 -10.70 -2.36
N ALA A 238 3.25 -9.58 -1.76
CA ALA A 238 2.21 -9.56 -0.73
C ALA A 238 0.79 -9.73 -1.31
N THR A 239 0.65 -9.58 -2.63
CA THR A 239 -0.61 -9.81 -3.35
C THR A 239 -0.53 -11.07 -4.22
N PRO A 240 -1.64 -11.80 -4.43
CA PRO A 240 -1.73 -12.85 -5.45
C PRO A 240 -1.30 -12.34 -6.83
N SER A 241 -0.85 -13.25 -7.68
CA SER A 241 -0.44 -12.95 -9.06
C SER A 241 -1.64 -12.52 -9.92
N SER A 242 -1.37 -11.73 -10.97
CA SER A 242 -2.43 -11.14 -11.79
C SER A 242 -3.40 -12.17 -12.40
N ASP A 243 -2.91 -13.37 -12.74
CA ASP A 243 -3.70 -14.49 -13.29
C ASP A 243 -4.78 -14.97 -12.32
N ILE A 244 -4.55 -14.91 -11.00
CA ILE A 244 -5.53 -15.28 -9.99
C ILE A 244 -6.74 -14.33 -10.04
N PHE A 245 -6.53 -13.03 -10.23
CA PHE A 245 -7.62 -12.07 -10.34
C PHE A 245 -8.43 -12.25 -11.62
N SER A 246 -7.75 -12.41 -12.77
CA SER A 246 -8.44 -12.61 -14.05
C SER A 246 -9.20 -13.93 -14.09
N ASP A 247 -8.66 -15.00 -13.50
CA ASP A 247 -9.35 -16.29 -13.40
C ASP A 247 -10.55 -16.25 -12.48
N ALA A 248 -10.44 -15.59 -11.31
CA ALA A 248 -11.57 -15.43 -10.41
C ALA A 248 -12.73 -14.69 -11.09
N LEU A 249 -12.44 -13.58 -11.79
CA LEU A 249 -13.46 -12.82 -12.50
C LEU A 249 -14.03 -13.60 -13.69
N ALA A 250 -13.19 -14.24 -14.51
CA ALA A 250 -13.63 -15.03 -15.65
C ALA A 250 -14.51 -16.22 -15.23
N LYS A 251 -14.12 -16.93 -14.16
CA LYS A 251 -14.92 -18.00 -13.58
C LYS A 251 -16.29 -17.50 -13.13
N TYR A 252 -16.34 -16.35 -12.46
CA TYR A 252 -17.61 -15.73 -12.08
C TYR A 252 -18.47 -15.36 -13.29
N ILE A 253 -17.89 -14.69 -14.29
CA ILE A 253 -18.60 -14.28 -15.50
C ILE A 253 -19.23 -15.50 -16.20
N VAL A 254 -18.44 -16.54 -16.48
CA VAL A 254 -18.89 -17.64 -17.32
C VAL A 254 -19.68 -18.68 -16.54
N GLN A 255 -19.28 -19.03 -15.33
CA GLN A 255 -19.89 -20.14 -14.59
C GLN A 255 -21.03 -19.69 -13.68
N LYS A 256 -20.89 -18.51 -13.04
CA LYS A 256 -21.88 -18.00 -12.08
C LYS A 256 -22.91 -17.10 -12.76
N ALA A 257 -22.45 -16.09 -13.50
CA ALA A 257 -23.33 -15.17 -14.23
C ALA A 257 -23.82 -15.77 -15.57
N ARG A 258 -23.24 -16.89 -16.02
CA ARG A 258 -23.63 -17.62 -17.24
C ARG A 258 -23.55 -16.78 -18.51
N LEU A 259 -22.60 -15.85 -18.57
CA LEU A 259 -22.34 -15.02 -19.74
C LEU A 259 -21.15 -15.59 -20.51
N THR A 260 -21.30 -15.73 -21.82
CA THR A 260 -20.34 -16.43 -22.68
C THR A 260 -19.66 -15.54 -23.71
N ASN A 261 -20.17 -14.35 -24.01
CA ASN A 261 -19.55 -13.43 -24.95
C ASN A 261 -19.33 -12.03 -24.34
N ILE A 262 -18.07 -11.62 -24.19
CA ILE A 262 -17.70 -10.44 -23.40
C ILE A 262 -16.95 -9.43 -24.28
N ALA A 263 -17.38 -8.18 -24.27
CA ALA A 263 -16.61 -7.08 -24.84
C ALA A 263 -15.59 -6.57 -23.82
N ILE A 264 -14.37 -6.23 -24.27
CA ILE A 264 -13.31 -5.70 -23.41
C ILE A 264 -12.93 -4.30 -23.87
N CYS A 265 -12.95 -3.34 -22.96
CA CYS A 265 -12.41 -2.00 -23.14
C CYS A 265 -11.07 -1.85 -22.43
N SER A 266 -10.07 -1.36 -23.14
CA SER A 266 -8.73 -1.11 -22.60
C SER A 266 -8.14 0.16 -23.17
N ASP A 267 -7.12 0.71 -22.51
CA ASP A 267 -6.33 1.82 -23.05
C ASP A 267 -5.13 1.29 -23.84
N SER A 268 -5.16 1.38 -25.17
CA SER A 268 -4.07 0.88 -26.03
C SER A 268 -2.74 1.61 -25.81
N THR A 269 -2.78 2.83 -25.26
CA THR A 269 -1.59 3.67 -25.06
C THR A 269 -0.77 3.27 -23.82
N PHE A 270 -1.26 2.31 -23.02
CA PHE A 270 -0.49 1.83 -21.87
C PHE A 270 0.72 1.01 -22.33
N THR A 271 1.87 1.69 -22.37
CA THR A 271 3.16 1.12 -22.73
C THR A 271 4.20 1.37 -21.65
N VAL A 272 5.16 0.44 -21.52
CA VAL A 272 6.36 0.57 -20.69
C VAL A 272 7.53 0.09 -21.52
N ASN A 273 8.55 0.92 -21.77
CA ASN A 273 9.71 0.54 -22.62
C ASN A 273 9.32 0.00 -24.01
N GLN A 274 8.28 0.57 -24.65
CA GLN A 274 7.69 0.08 -25.91
C GLN A 274 6.88 -1.23 -25.80
N ASP A 275 6.94 -1.94 -24.67
CA ASP A 275 6.08 -3.10 -24.41
C ASP A 275 4.63 -2.65 -24.19
N LYS A 276 3.69 -3.27 -24.90
CA LYS A 276 2.27 -2.94 -24.84
C LYS A 276 1.60 -3.65 -23.66
N ILE A 277 1.79 -3.10 -22.46
CA ILE A 277 1.21 -3.61 -21.20
C ILE A 277 -0.31 -3.80 -21.30
N SER A 278 -1.02 -2.91 -21.99
CA SER A 278 -2.45 -3.05 -22.27
C SER A 278 -2.80 -4.37 -22.97
N GLN A 279 -2.02 -4.76 -23.99
CA GLN A 279 -2.25 -5.99 -24.74
C GLN A 279 -2.02 -7.22 -23.87
N GLU A 280 -1.00 -7.21 -23.00
CA GLU A 280 -0.76 -8.32 -22.08
C GLU A 280 -1.91 -8.52 -21.10
N ILE A 281 -2.45 -7.44 -20.53
CA ILE A 281 -3.59 -7.50 -19.61
C ILE A 281 -4.84 -7.99 -20.35
N VAL A 282 -5.14 -7.43 -21.53
CA VAL A 282 -6.30 -7.86 -22.35
C VAL A 282 -6.18 -9.34 -22.73
N GLN A 283 -4.99 -9.78 -23.15
CA GLN A 283 -4.74 -11.17 -23.49
C GLN A 283 -4.94 -12.08 -22.27
N GLN A 284 -4.46 -11.68 -21.10
CA GLN A 284 -4.63 -12.44 -19.86
C GLN A 284 -6.11 -12.65 -19.50
N TYR A 285 -6.94 -11.60 -19.57
CA TYR A 285 -8.38 -11.73 -19.35
C TYR A 285 -9.06 -12.55 -20.44
N THR A 286 -8.66 -12.36 -21.71
CA THR A 286 -9.17 -13.15 -22.84
C THR A 286 -8.91 -14.64 -22.65
N ASP A 287 -7.69 -15.01 -22.26
CA ASP A 287 -7.32 -16.41 -22.02
C ASP A 287 -8.05 -17.00 -20.81
N SER A 288 -8.25 -16.20 -19.76
CA SER A 288 -9.01 -16.61 -18.58
C SER A 288 -10.49 -16.87 -18.92
N ILE A 289 -11.11 -15.98 -19.71
CA ILE A 289 -12.49 -16.13 -20.19
C ILE A 289 -12.62 -17.39 -21.06
N ARG A 290 -11.71 -17.58 -22.03
CA ARG A 290 -11.70 -18.75 -22.91
C ARG A 290 -11.51 -20.05 -22.16
N ARG A 291 -10.57 -20.11 -21.21
CA ARG A 291 -10.35 -21.30 -20.35
C ARG A 291 -11.58 -21.69 -19.55
N ASN A 292 -12.43 -20.72 -19.19
CA ASN A 292 -13.68 -20.97 -18.47
C ASN A 292 -14.88 -21.26 -19.40
N GLY A 293 -14.68 -21.30 -20.72
CA GLY A 293 -15.73 -21.62 -21.71
C GLY A 293 -16.39 -20.41 -22.37
N GLY A 294 -15.93 -19.19 -22.08
CA GLY A 294 -16.41 -17.96 -22.71
C GLY A 294 -15.63 -17.58 -23.98
N LYS A 295 -16.00 -16.44 -24.56
CA LYS A 295 -15.42 -15.81 -25.75
C LYS A 295 -15.36 -14.30 -25.55
N VAL A 296 -14.51 -13.65 -26.33
CA VAL A 296 -14.37 -12.19 -26.35
C VAL A 296 -14.75 -11.70 -27.75
N THR A 297 -15.55 -10.63 -27.81
CA THR A 297 -16.01 -10.05 -29.08
C THR A 297 -14.84 -9.48 -29.90
N SER A 298 -15.00 -9.41 -31.22
CA SER A 298 -14.05 -8.72 -32.11
C SER A 298 -14.16 -7.19 -32.09
N THR A 299 -15.28 -6.63 -31.58
CA THR A 299 -15.44 -5.18 -31.47
C THR A 299 -14.33 -4.57 -30.62
N VAL A 300 -13.54 -3.68 -31.23
CA VAL A 300 -12.46 -2.94 -30.56
C VAL A 300 -13.04 -1.85 -29.67
N CYS A 301 -12.58 -1.79 -28.43
CA CYS A 301 -12.82 -0.68 -27.52
C CYS A 301 -11.49 -0.16 -26.97
N ASP A 302 -11.09 1.01 -27.47
CA ASP A 302 -9.85 1.67 -27.09
C ASP A 302 -10.13 2.99 -26.36
N LEU A 303 -9.94 2.98 -25.04
CA LEU A 303 -10.09 4.15 -24.18
C LEU A 303 -8.97 5.19 -24.39
N GLY A 304 -7.88 4.79 -25.04
CA GLY A 304 -6.74 5.64 -25.38
C GLY A 304 -6.92 6.43 -26.67
N ASP A 305 -7.79 5.97 -27.56
CA ASP A 305 -8.06 6.61 -28.85
C ASP A 305 -8.84 7.92 -28.65
N PRO A 306 -8.30 9.09 -29.06
CA PRO A 306 -8.98 10.37 -28.91
C PRO A 306 -10.26 10.49 -29.76
N THR A 307 -10.45 9.62 -30.74
CA THR A 307 -11.64 9.56 -31.59
C THR A 307 -12.69 8.54 -31.11
N PHE A 308 -12.40 7.83 -30.01
CA PHE A 308 -13.30 6.83 -29.45
C PHE A 308 -14.65 7.42 -29.03
N GLN A 309 -15.73 6.73 -29.43
CA GLN A 309 -17.10 7.10 -29.07
C GLN A 309 -17.82 5.91 -28.42
N SER A 310 -18.14 6.06 -27.13
CA SER A 310 -18.80 5.03 -26.32
C SER A 310 -20.12 4.54 -26.92
N SER A 311 -20.96 5.43 -27.47
CA SER A 311 -22.27 5.08 -28.04
C SER A 311 -22.16 4.19 -29.29
N THR A 312 -21.24 4.53 -30.19
CA THR A 312 -20.94 3.75 -31.41
C THR A 312 -20.34 2.39 -31.04
N PHE A 313 -19.41 2.36 -30.08
CA PHE A 313 -18.84 1.11 -29.57
C PHE A 313 -19.92 0.20 -28.97
N LEU A 314 -20.75 0.70 -28.05
CA LEU A 314 -21.80 -0.09 -27.40
C LEU A 314 -22.76 -0.71 -28.42
N SER A 315 -23.15 0.05 -29.43
CA SER A 315 -24.05 -0.43 -30.49
C SER A 315 -23.43 -1.58 -31.29
N ARG A 316 -22.14 -1.49 -31.62
CA ARG A 316 -21.39 -2.55 -32.32
C ARG A 316 -21.19 -3.77 -31.43
N ALA A 317 -20.78 -3.59 -30.17
CA ALA A 317 -20.55 -4.68 -29.23
C ALA A 317 -21.82 -5.51 -29.00
N ILE A 318 -22.97 -4.85 -28.84
CA ILE A 318 -24.28 -5.53 -28.72
C ILE A 318 -24.62 -6.28 -30.01
N SER A 319 -24.37 -5.67 -31.18
CA SER A 319 -24.58 -6.34 -32.48
C SER A 319 -23.66 -7.54 -32.68
N ASP A 320 -22.45 -7.52 -32.11
CA ASP A 320 -21.49 -8.64 -32.06
C ASP A 320 -21.88 -9.69 -31.00
N GLY A 321 -23.03 -9.52 -30.34
CA GLY A 321 -23.58 -10.46 -29.36
C GLY A 321 -22.94 -10.36 -27.98
N ALA A 322 -22.35 -9.23 -27.60
CA ALA A 322 -21.84 -9.04 -26.24
C ALA A 322 -22.97 -9.20 -25.22
N GLU A 323 -22.70 -9.94 -24.14
CA GLU A 323 -23.59 -10.13 -22.99
C GLU A 323 -23.07 -9.38 -21.75
N GLY A 324 -21.76 -9.07 -21.77
CA GLY A 324 -21.09 -8.33 -20.71
C GLY A 324 -19.96 -7.44 -21.24
N LEU A 325 -19.56 -6.49 -20.40
CA LEU A 325 -18.53 -5.50 -20.68
C LEU A 325 -17.49 -5.50 -19.56
N LEU A 326 -16.23 -5.76 -19.90
CA LEU A 326 -15.09 -5.67 -18.98
C LEU A 326 -14.30 -4.39 -19.25
N LEU A 327 -14.21 -3.53 -18.23
CA LEU A 327 -13.47 -2.27 -18.28
C LEU A 327 -12.08 -2.39 -17.65
N ILE A 328 -11.05 -2.03 -18.42
CA ILE A 328 -9.63 -2.07 -18.03
C ILE A 328 -8.94 -0.71 -18.32
N PRO A 329 -9.36 0.40 -17.68
CA PRO A 329 -8.70 1.70 -17.90
C PRO A 329 -7.35 1.79 -17.18
N ARG A 330 -6.49 2.69 -17.67
CA ARG A 330 -5.46 3.29 -16.82
C ARG A 330 -6.05 4.29 -15.82
N PRO A 331 -5.35 4.63 -14.72
CA PRO A 331 -5.83 5.63 -13.75
C PRO A 331 -6.26 6.96 -14.37
N ASP A 332 -5.56 7.45 -15.40
CA ASP A 332 -5.88 8.69 -16.12
C ASP A 332 -7.02 8.55 -17.14
N LYS A 333 -7.38 7.31 -17.53
CA LYS A 333 -8.52 6.99 -18.41
C LYS A 333 -9.75 6.49 -17.66
N LEU A 334 -9.76 6.57 -16.33
CA LEU A 334 -10.89 6.13 -15.51
C LEU A 334 -12.21 6.79 -15.91
N ASN A 335 -12.19 8.10 -16.19
CA ASN A 335 -13.41 8.83 -16.58
C ASN A 335 -13.97 8.33 -17.93
N SER A 336 -13.11 7.97 -18.89
CA SER A 336 -13.55 7.40 -20.16
C SER A 336 -14.23 6.04 -19.97
N ALA A 337 -13.69 5.19 -19.08
CA ALA A 337 -14.34 3.92 -18.74
C ALA A 337 -15.71 4.13 -18.07
N ILE A 338 -15.82 5.13 -17.19
CA ILE A 338 -17.11 5.50 -16.57
C ILE A 338 -18.10 6.00 -17.63
N GLU A 339 -17.66 6.73 -18.64
CA GLU A 339 -18.51 7.15 -19.76
C GLU A 339 -19.03 5.94 -20.55
N VAL A 340 -18.20 4.92 -20.78
CA VAL A 340 -18.68 3.66 -21.40
C VAL A 340 -19.73 2.98 -20.52
N ALA A 341 -19.54 2.95 -19.19
CA ALA A 341 -20.53 2.40 -18.26
C ALA A 341 -21.86 3.20 -18.29
N ARG A 342 -21.80 4.52 -18.39
CA ARG A 342 -22.96 5.41 -18.54
C ARG A 342 -23.72 5.15 -19.83
N GLU A 343 -23.00 5.09 -20.94
CA GLU A 343 -23.59 4.80 -22.25
C GLU A 343 -24.18 3.38 -22.31
N ASN A 344 -23.67 2.43 -21.53
CA ASN A 344 -24.24 1.09 -21.45
C ASN A 344 -25.71 1.11 -20.97
N LYS A 345 -26.11 2.03 -20.08
CA LYS A 345 -27.48 2.15 -19.55
C LYS A 345 -28.06 0.81 -19.05
N GLY A 346 -27.20 -0.04 -18.49
CA GLY A 346 -27.56 -1.36 -17.98
C GLY A 346 -27.87 -2.43 -19.05
N ARG A 347 -27.56 -2.20 -20.32
CA ARG A 347 -27.83 -3.16 -21.42
C ARG A 347 -26.93 -4.41 -21.36
N LEU A 348 -25.66 -4.24 -20.98
CA LEU A 348 -24.69 -5.31 -20.77
C LEU A 348 -24.35 -5.44 -19.28
N SER A 349 -24.08 -6.66 -18.82
CA SER A 349 -23.54 -6.86 -17.46
C SER A 349 -22.15 -6.23 -17.34
N LEU A 350 -21.90 -5.52 -16.25
CA LEU A 350 -20.69 -4.70 -16.11
C LEU A 350 -19.63 -5.39 -15.23
N PHE A 351 -18.38 -5.37 -15.69
CA PHE A 351 -17.24 -5.93 -15.00
C PHE A 351 -16.06 -4.95 -15.02
N GLY A 352 -15.24 -4.97 -13.98
CA GLY A 352 -14.04 -4.14 -13.87
C GLY A 352 -12.81 -4.98 -13.55
N PHE A 353 -11.65 -4.53 -14.02
CA PHE A 353 -10.38 -5.02 -13.49
C PHE A 353 -10.07 -4.39 -12.11
N PRO A 354 -9.11 -4.92 -11.34
CA PRO A 354 -8.80 -4.43 -9.98
C PRO A 354 -8.61 -2.92 -9.85
N GLY A 355 -8.06 -2.24 -10.87
CA GLY A 355 -7.84 -0.79 -10.84
C GLY A 355 -9.12 0.05 -10.87
N MET A 356 -10.29 -0.57 -11.08
CA MET A 356 -11.59 0.08 -10.91
C MET A 356 -12.02 0.19 -9.43
N TYR A 357 -11.31 -0.43 -8.48
CA TYR A 357 -11.56 -0.26 -7.04
C TYR A 357 -11.03 1.11 -6.58
N THR A 358 -11.82 2.16 -6.77
CA THR A 358 -11.47 3.51 -6.33
C THR A 358 -12.71 4.27 -5.87
N GLU A 359 -12.53 5.24 -4.96
CA GLU A 359 -13.61 6.17 -4.60
C GLU A 359 -14.09 6.96 -5.82
N ARG A 360 -13.19 7.29 -6.76
CA ARG A 360 -13.55 7.98 -8.02
C ARG A 360 -14.53 7.17 -8.87
N THR A 361 -14.37 5.85 -8.94
CA THR A 361 -15.32 4.96 -9.63
C THR A 361 -16.71 5.11 -9.03
N LEU A 362 -16.83 5.08 -7.69
CA LEU A 362 -18.11 5.22 -7.00
C LEU A 362 -18.70 6.63 -7.15
N LYS A 363 -17.86 7.66 -6.94
CA LYS A 363 -18.24 9.07 -6.96
C LYS A 363 -18.77 9.53 -8.32
N TYR A 364 -18.07 9.17 -9.40
CA TYR A 364 -18.39 9.64 -10.75
C TYR A 364 -19.23 8.63 -11.55
N GLY A 365 -19.20 7.35 -11.18
CA GLY A 365 -20.01 6.31 -11.80
C GLY A 365 -21.41 6.21 -11.21
N GLN A 366 -21.57 6.32 -9.88
CA GLN A 366 -22.87 6.21 -9.21
C GLN A 366 -23.76 5.07 -9.74
N ALA A 367 -24.97 5.39 -10.21
CA ALA A 367 -25.91 4.42 -10.76
C ALA A 367 -25.42 3.74 -12.04
N ASP A 368 -24.57 4.42 -12.84
CA ASP A 368 -24.04 3.91 -14.11
C ASP A 368 -23.08 2.73 -13.91
N VAL A 369 -22.46 2.62 -12.73
CA VAL A 369 -21.57 1.51 -12.37
C VAL A 369 -22.21 0.53 -11.38
N LYS A 370 -23.49 0.72 -11.03
CA LYS A 370 -24.22 -0.21 -10.15
C LYS A 370 -24.19 -1.61 -10.74
N GLY A 371 -23.90 -2.59 -9.89
CA GLY A 371 -23.80 -3.99 -10.28
C GLY A 371 -22.47 -4.40 -10.90
N MET A 372 -21.53 -3.46 -11.12
CA MET A 372 -20.19 -3.78 -11.60
C MET A 372 -19.50 -4.77 -10.65
N VAL A 373 -19.03 -5.90 -11.18
CA VAL A 373 -18.24 -6.88 -10.43
C VAL A 373 -16.78 -6.79 -10.80
N LEU A 374 -15.89 -6.79 -9.80
CA LEU A 374 -14.44 -6.75 -10.00
C LEU A 374 -13.70 -7.57 -8.93
N PRO A 375 -12.51 -8.10 -9.25
CA PRO A 375 -11.70 -8.86 -8.32
C PRO A 375 -10.78 -7.94 -7.49
N VAL A 376 -10.58 -8.27 -6.22
CA VAL A 376 -9.74 -7.51 -5.27
C VAL A 376 -8.89 -8.44 -4.40
N SER A 377 -7.74 -7.94 -3.93
CA SER A 377 -6.85 -8.69 -3.04
C SER A 377 -7.35 -8.74 -1.59
N TRP A 378 -8.27 -7.85 -1.24
CA TRP A 378 -8.76 -7.65 0.11
C TRP A 378 -10.08 -6.89 0.14
N HIS A 379 -10.88 -7.10 1.19
CA HIS A 379 -12.02 -6.26 1.55
C HIS A 379 -12.11 -6.20 3.08
N SER A 380 -12.64 -5.12 3.65
CA SER A 380 -12.76 -4.91 5.10
C SER A 380 -13.51 -6.05 5.81
N ASP A 381 -14.51 -6.60 5.14
CA ASP A 381 -15.31 -7.73 5.63
C ASP A 381 -14.74 -9.11 5.29
N ALA A 382 -13.63 -9.21 4.56
CA ALA A 382 -13.10 -10.49 4.08
C ALA A 382 -12.40 -11.30 5.18
N VAL A 383 -11.92 -10.66 6.25
CA VAL A 383 -11.20 -11.31 7.35
C VAL A 383 -12.02 -11.23 8.64
N VAL A 384 -12.25 -12.39 9.26
CA VAL A 384 -13.17 -12.55 10.41
C VAL A 384 -12.81 -11.63 11.60
N SER A 385 -11.53 -11.47 11.92
CA SER A 385 -11.11 -10.65 13.06
C SER A 385 -11.40 -9.15 12.88
N LYS A 386 -11.48 -8.68 11.62
CA LYS A 386 -11.62 -7.26 11.21
C LYS A 386 -10.66 -6.27 11.89
N SER A 387 -9.63 -6.75 12.59
CA SER A 387 -8.79 -5.94 13.48
C SER A 387 -7.99 -4.89 12.72
N PHE A 388 -7.45 -5.25 11.55
CA PHE A 388 -6.75 -4.31 10.68
C PHE A 388 -7.68 -3.21 10.19
N ALA A 389 -8.86 -3.56 9.65
CA ALA A 389 -9.81 -2.60 9.09
C ALA A 389 -10.28 -1.58 10.14
N GLN A 390 -10.61 -2.05 11.34
CA GLN A 390 -11.03 -1.19 12.45
C GLN A 390 -9.93 -0.20 12.87
N LYS A 391 -8.69 -0.68 13.02
CA LYS A 391 -7.55 0.19 13.32
C LYS A 391 -7.29 1.17 12.19
N ALA A 392 -7.36 0.73 10.93
CA ALA A 392 -7.15 1.59 9.77
C ALA A 392 -8.15 2.76 9.76
N VAL A 393 -9.43 2.53 10.11
CA VAL A 393 -10.42 3.61 10.27
C VAL A 393 -10.02 4.60 11.38
N GLN A 394 -9.44 4.12 12.49
CA GLN A 394 -8.96 4.99 13.56
C GLN A 394 -7.77 5.84 13.13
N PHE A 395 -6.78 5.24 12.46
CA PHE A 395 -5.59 5.91 11.93
C PHE A 395 -5.95 6.94 10.86
N TRP A 396 -6.76 6.55 9.87
CA TRP A 396 -6.93 7.31 8.63
C TRP A 396 -8.24 8.09 8.55
N GLY A 397 -9.19 7.79 9.44
CA GLY A 397 -10.49 8.47 9.47
C GLY A 397 -11.48 8.04 8.40
N GLY A 398 -11.19 6.93 7.73
CA GLY A 398 -12.01 6.36 6.69
C GLY A 398 -11.56 4.95 6.36
N GLU A 399 -12.32 4.27 5.53
CA GLU A 399 -11.91 2.98 5.01
C GLU A 399 -10.66 3.09 4.13
N VAL A 400 -9.94 1.98 4.03
CA VAL A 400 -8.70 1.90 3.26
C VAL A 400 -8.86 0.96 2.08
N SER A 401 -8.00 1.13 1.09
CA SER A 401 -8.05 0.34 -0.14
C SER A 401 -7.36 -1.02 0.03
N PRO A 402 -7.60 -1.98 -0.89
CA PRO A 402 -6.82 -3.21 -0.99
C PRO A 402 -5.31 -2.94 -1.16
N ARG A 403 -4.92 -1.82 -1.77
CA ARG A 403 -3.51 -1.40 -1.90
C ARG A 403 -2.90 -1.04 -0.54
N THR A 404 -3.64 -0.36 0.33
CA THR A 404 -3.22 -0.12 1.71
C THR A 404 -3.06 -1.43 2.48
N ALA A 405 -4.00 -2.36 2.34
CA ALA A 405 -3.92 -3.68 2.97
C ALA A 405 -2.69 -4.48 2.51
N THR A 406 -2.40 -4.53 1.20
CA THR A 406 -1.23 -5.28 0.70
C THR A 406 0.11 -4.59 1.00
N ALA A 407 0.15 -3.26 1.11
CA ALA A 407 1.33 -2.54 1.57
C ALA A 407 1.61 -2.77 3.07
N TYR A 408 0.56 -2.84 3.89
CA TYR A 408 0.67 -3.26 5.30
C TYR A 408 1.21 -4.69 5.39
N ASP A 409 0.67 -5.62 4.60
CA ASP A 409 1.12 -7.02 4.55
C ASP A 409 2.57 -7.16 4.10
N ALA A 410 3.00 -6.34 3.13
CA ALA A 410 4.38 -6.31 2.68
C ALA A 410 5.34 -5.94 3.82
N LEU A 411 5.02 -4.90 4.60
CA LEU A 411 5.85 -4.55 5.75
C LEU A 411 5.73 -5.57 6.89
N GLN A 412 4.54 -6.12 7.17
CA GLN A 412 4.37 -7.16 8.18
C GLN A 412 5.17 -8.42 7.88
N THR A 413 5.28 -8.79 6.60
CA THR A 413 6.16 -9.87 6.14
C THR A 413 7.61 -9.60 6.52
N ILE A 414 8.11 -8.41 6.21
CA ILE A 414 9.48 -7.99 6.53
C ILE A 414 9.68 -7.99 8.05
N ILE A 415 8.74 -7.43 8.82
CA ILE A 415 8.77 -7.40 10.29
C ILE A 415 8.85 -8.83 10.86
N ALA A 416 7.99 -9.73 10.40
CA ALA A 416 7.96 -11.12 10.86
C ALA A 416 9.26 -11.87 10.53
N GLY A 417 9.83 -11.64 9.34
CA GLY A 417 11.13 -12.18 8.95
C GLY A 417 12.26 -11.61 9.82
N LEU A 418 12.28 -10.30 10.04
CA LEU A 418 13.31 -9.62 10.84
C LEU A 418 13.29 -10.02 12.33
N ARG A 419 12.14 -10.48 12.84
CA ARG A 419 12.05 -11.09 14.19
C ARG A 419 12.83 -12.40 14.27
N LYS A 420 12.94 -13.16 13.17
CA LYS A 420 13.73 -14.41 13.11
C LYS A 420 15.23 -14.14 12.90
N GLY A 421 15.61 -13.04 12.26
CA GLY A 421 16.98 -12.57 12.16
C GLY A 421 17.05 -11.22 11.42
N ASN A 422 17.97 -10.35 11.83
CA ASN A 422 17.92 -8.91 11.52
C ASN A 422 18.91 -8.45 10.44
N THR A 423 19.59 -9.39 9.78
CA THR A 423 20.44 -9.13 8.61
C THR A 423 19.72 -9.44 7.30
N ARG A 424 20.26 -8.94 6.16
CA ARG A 424 19.72 -9.22 4.82
C ARG A 424 19.62 -10.72 4.54
N GLU A 425 20.67 -11.47 4.86
CA GLU A 425 20.74 -12.92 4.64
C GLU A 425 19.74 -13.68 5.50
N GLU A 426 19.66 -13.34 6.79
CA GLU A 426 18.72 -14.01 7.70
C GLU A 426 17.26 -13.71 7.33
N LEU A 427 16.95 -12.48 6.92
CA LEU A 427 15.63 -12.12 6.43
C LEU A 427 15.27 -12.93 5.18
N GLN A 428 16.18 -13.02 4.20
CA GLN A 428 15.99 -13.80 2.98
C GLN A 428 15.72 -15.28 3.29
N LYS A 429 16.51 -15.87 4.20
CA LYS A 429 16.34 -17.25 4.66
C LYS A 429 15.01 -17.45 5.39
N ALA A 430 14.64 -16.49 6.25
CA ALA A 430 13.39 -16.53 7.00
C ALA A 430 12.15 -16.52 6.11
N LEU A 431 12.14 -15.69 5.06
CA LEU A 431 11.01 -15.61 4.12
C LEU A 431 10.96 -16.78 3.12
N SER A 432 12.11 -17.40 2.83
CA SER A 432 12.20 -18.57 1.95
C SER A 432 11.85 -19.90 2.64
N ASP A 433 11.74 -19.90 3.96
CA ASP A 433 11.31 -21.07 4.73
C ASP A 433 9.90 -21.48 4.28
N PRO A 434 9.68 -22.73 3.83
CA PRO A 434 8.33 -23.22 3.48
C PRO A 434 7.31 -23.12 4.62
N ASN A 435 7.76 -23.05 5.87
CA ASN A 435 6.94 -22.85 7.05
C ASN A 435 6.85 -21.38 7.48
N PHE A 436 7.37 -20.45 6.67
CA PHE A 436 7.19 -19.02 6.92
C PHE A 436 5.71 -18.68 6.98
N SER A 437 5.35 -17.90 7.98
CA SER A 437 4.03 -17.31 8.09
C SER A 437 4.10 -15.97 8.80
N ALA A 438 3.31 -15.02 8.33
CA ALA A 438 3.05 -13.75 9.01
C ALA A 438 1.54 -13.49 9.08
N LEU A 439 1.10 -12.67 10.02
CA LEU A 439 -0.28 -12.19 10.08
C LEU A 439 -0.33 -10.77 9.51
N GLY A 440 -1.27 -10.56 8.58
CA GLY A 440 -1.52 -9.27 7.95
C GLY A 440 -2.99 -8.92 7.86
N ALA A 441 -3.27 -7.81 7.18
CA ALA A 441 -4.58 -7.36 6.76
C ALA A 441 -5.32 -8.40 5.92
N THR A 442 -4.63 -9.15 5.05
CA THR A 442 -5.23 -10.22 4.23
C THR A 442 -5.29 -11.59 4.94
N GLY A 443 -5.09 -11.62 6.26
CA GLY A 443 -5.01 -12.84 7.05
C GLY A 443 -3.61 -13.44 7.05
N THR A 444 -3.51 -14.77 7.05
CA THR A 444 -2.23 -15.48 7.14
C THR A 444 -1.45 -15.38 5.83
N ILE A 445 -0.29 -14.72 5.86
CA ILE A 445 0.65 -14.54 4.75
C ILE A 445 1.59 -15.74 4.65
N GLN A 446 1.62 -16.36 3.47
CA GLN A 446 2.50 -17.48 3.11
C GLN A 446 2.93 -17.33 1.65
N PHE A 447 4.13 -17.83 1.32
CA PHE A 447 4.69 -17.75 -0.03
C PHE A 447 4.84 -19.11 -0.68
N SER A 448 4.67 -19.18 -1.99
CA SER A 448 5.11 -20.30 -2.80
C SER A 448 6.65 -20.32 -2.87
N LYS A 449 7.22 -21.39 -3.45
CA LYS A 449 8.67 -21.45 -3.74
C LYS A 449 9.15 -20.35 -4.70
N THR A 450 8.25 -19.70 -5.43
CA THR A 450 8.55 -18.61 -6.37
C THR A 450 8.41 -17.23 -5.74
N GLY A 451 8.08 -17.15 -4.44
CA GLY A 451 7.86 -15.88 -3.73
C GLY A 451 6.45 -15.30 -3.91
N ASP A 452 5.55 -16.00 -4.60
CA ASP A 452 4.17 -15.55 -4.81
C ASP A 452 3.32 -15.77 -3.55
N ARG A 453 2.46 -14.80 -3.23
CA ARG A 453 1.43 -14.95 -2.20
C ARG A 453 0.59 -16.18 -2.47
N GLN A 454 0.55 -17.12 -1.52
CA GLN A 454 -0.47 -18.16 -1.52
C GLN A 454 -1.82 -17.55 -1.13
N GLY A 455 -2.88 -17.83 -1.87
CA GLY A 455 -4.21 -17.28 -1.61
C GLY A 455 -5.01 -17.05 -2.88
N GLY A 456 -6.26 -16.63 -2.71
CA GLY A 456 -7.18 -16.30 -3.80
C GLY A 456 -7.47 -14.81 -3.91
N ALA A 457 -8.33 -14.46 -4.85
CA ALA A 457 -8.94 -13.15 -4.95
C ALA A 457 -10.36 -13.17 -4.36
N PHE A 458 -10.80 -12.04 -3.83
CA PHE A 458 -12.21 -11.79 -3.53
C PHE A 458 -12.88 -11.14 -4.73
N LEU A 459 -14.19 -11.26 -4.82
CA LEU A 459 -15.00 -10.49 -5.77
C LEU A 459 -15.84 -9.49 -4.98
N VAL A 460 -15.91 -8.27 -5.49
CA VAL A 460 -16.79 -7.23 -4.95
C VAL A 460 -17.72 -6.75 -6.05
N LYS A 461 -18.90 -6.29 -5.65
CA LYS A 461 -19.91 -5.68 -6.51
C LYS A 461 -20.18 -4.26 -6.03
N VAL A 462 -20.34 -3.32 -6.96
CA VAL A 462 -20.81 -1.97 -6.64
C VAL A 462 -22.30 -2.00 -6.34
N GLU A 463 -22.67 -1.58 -5.13
CA GLU A 463 -24.06 -1.50 -4.68
C GLU A 463 -24.32 -0.16 -3.97
N PRO A 464 -25.56 0.38 -4.02
CA PRO A 464 -25.91 1.52 -3.20
C PRO A 464 -25.75 1.17 -1.72
N CYS A 465 -25.32 2.14 -0.93
CA CYS A 465 -25.31 2.05 0.51
C CYS A 465 -26.72 1.72 1.03
N ASN A 466 -26.84 0.74 1.92
CA ASN A 466 -28.10 0.42 2.57
C ASN A 466 -28.51 1.59 3.48
N PRO A 467 -29.70 2.22 3.30
CA PRO A 467 -30.13 3.32 4.15
C PRO A 467 -30.23 2.96 5.65
N ASN A 468 -30.39 1.67 5.94
CA ASN A 468 -30.58 1.15 7.30
C ASN A 468 -29.29 0.61 7.93
N GLN A 469 -28.15 0.71 7.24
CA GLN A 469 -26.85 0.31 7.78
C GLN A 469 -25.83 1.42 7.55
N PRO A 470 -24.94 1.70 8.52
CA PRO A 470 -23.88 2.69 8.32
C PRO A 470 -23.00 2.25 7.14
N CYS A 471 -22.94 3.09 6.12
CA CYS A 471 -22.07 2.92 4.97
C CYS A 471 -20.92 3.91 5.09
N ASN A 472 -19.69 3.42 5.18
CA ASN A 472 -18.50 4.28 5.27
C ASN A 472 -18.09 4.84 3.90
N SER A 473 -19.06 5.21 3.08
CA SER A 473 -18.83 5.81 1.77
C SER A 473 -19.45 7.20 1.70
N SER A 474 -18.61 8.15 1.30
CA SER A 474 -19.01 9.54 1.02
C SER A 474 -19.91 9.67 -0.23
N THR A 475 -20.03 8.61 -1.03
CA THR A 475 -20.60 8.66 -2.39
C THR A 475 -22.02 8.09 -2.47
N GLY A 476 -22.52 7.46 -1.41
CA GLY A 476 -23.79 6.72 -1.43
C GLY A 476 -23.72 5.35 -2.13
N TYR A 477 -22.55 4.96 -2.64
CA TYR A 477 -22.28 3.62 -3.20
C TYR A 477 -21.09 2.98 -2.49
N SER A 478 -21.03 1.65 -2.48
CA SER A 478 -19.94 0.89 -1.84
C SER A 478 -19.57 -0.32 -2.69
N PHE A 479 -18.34 -0.80 -2.55
CA PHE A 479 -17.98 -2.13 -2.99
C PHE A 479 -18.41 -3.11 -1.89
N GLN A 480 -19.21 -4.12 -2.23
CA GLN A 480 -19.68 -5.14 -1.30
C GLN A 480 -19.19 -6.50 -1.74
N LEU A 481 -18.80 -7.35 -0.79
CA LEU A 481 -18.36 -8.72 -1.10
C LEU A 481 -19.46 -9.50 -1.82
N VAL A 482 -19.09 -10.11 -2.94
CA VAL A 482 -19.95 -11.08 -3.63
C VAL A 482 -19.88 -12.39 -2.83
N GLN A 483 -21.00 -12.79 -2.26
CA GLN A 483 -21.11 -14.12 -1.65
C GLN A 483 -21.01 -15.17 -2.76
N LEU A 484 -19.93 -15.96 -2.72
CA LEU A 484 -19.79 -17.15 -3.54
C LEU A 484 -20.65 -18.27 -2.91
N GLN A 485 -21.97 -18.19 -3.10
CA GLN A 485 -22.87 -19.32 -2.82
C GLN A 485 -22.71 -20.41 -3.87
#